data_AF-A0A929JXJ4-F1
#
_entry.id   AF-A0A929JXJ4-F1
#
_cell.length_a   1.000
_cell.length_b   1.000
_cell.length_c   1.000
_cell.angle_alpha   90.00
_cell.angle_beta   90.00
_cell.angle_gamma   90.00
#
_symmetry.space_group_name_H-M   'P 1'
#
loop_
_entity.id
_entity.type
_entity.pdbx_description
1 polymer ?
#
loop_
_entity_poly.entity_id
_entity_poly.type
_entity_poly.pdbx_seq_one_letter_code
_entity_poly.pdbx_strand_id
1 'polypeptide(L)'
;MLAATEFKTIIDVVTRFPNEKSCHQYLASRRWSDGVMYCPHNGCNGTQAYVFADGIRYKCKCCKRLYTAKTGTFMEASKISTMKWFVALYLVLHKKGVSSIQLSKDIGTTQKTAWFILQRIRETCSNEAPEQLEGTIATDETFVGGKNKNRHHDKKVKQSQGRSFKDKTPVLGLMQTEQRHYIKREHKVIAGRTVIEKIIDKHARLKCFTVANTKTGTIQPIVRNVVKPGSTIVSDEWSAYTGLKCLPARGCRSRERAIC
;
A
#
# COMPACT_ATOMS: atom_id res chain seq x y z
N MET A 1 12.06 -10.87 -2.83
CA MET A 1 12.34 -9.62 -3.57
C MET A 1 13.43 -8.85 -2.85
N LEU A 2 14.03 -7.82 -3.46
CA LEU A 2 15.07 -6.98 -2.85
C LEU A 2 14.70 -6.65 -1.40
N ALA A 3 15.55 -7.02 -0.43
CA ALA A 3 15.31 -6.65 0.96
C ALA A 3 15.62 -5.16 1.13
N ALA A 4 14.69 -4.40 1.72
CA ALA A 4 14.82 -2.95 1.89
C ALA A 4 16.06 -2.53 2.70
N THR A 5 16.66 -3.45 3.44
CA THR A 5 17.86 -3.23 4.28
C THR A 5 19.17 -3.66 3.63
N GLU A 6 19.15 -4.27 2.43
CA GLU A 6 20.36 -4.83 1.80
C GLU A 6 21.24 -3.77 1.13
N PHE A 7 20.67 -2.63 0.73
CA PHE A 7 21.37 -1.57 0.00
C PHE A 7 21.24 -0.24 0.75
N LYS A 8 22.36 0.46 0.99
CA LYS A 8 22.36 1.74 1.70
C LYS A 8 22.11 2.90 0.74
N THR A 9 22.64 2.80 -0.48
CA THR A 9 22.53 3.85 -1.49
C THR A 9 22.04 3.29 -2.82
N ILE A 10 21.53 4.18 -3.68
CA ILE A 10 21.19 3.84 -5.08
C ILE A 10 22.42 3.40 -5.88
N ILE A 11 23.61 3.91 -5.54
CA ILE A 11 24.86 3.55 -6.19
C ILE A 11 25.20 2.10 -5.89
N ASP A 12 24.94 1.62 -4.66
CA ASP A 12 25.12 0.21 -4.29
C ASP A 12 24.28 -0.71 -5.18
N VAL A 13 23.04 -0.30 -5.50
CA VAL A 13 22.15 -1.07 -6.39
C VAL A 13 22.74 -1.14 -7.80
N VAL A 14 23.15 0.01 -8.36
CA VAL A 14 23.68 0.07 -9.73
C VAL A 14 25.00 -0.70 -9.86
N THR A 15 25.88 -0.57 -8.87
CA THR A 15 27.19 -1.26 -8.86
C THR A 15 27.05 -2.77 -8.66
N ARG A 16 26.07 -3.21 -7.85
CA ARG A 16 25.78 -4.64 -7.67
C ARG A 16 25.25 -5.30 -8.94
N PHE A 17 24.54 -4.55 -9.79
CA PHE A 17 23.82 -5.06 -10.94
C PHE A 17 24.27 -4.41 -12.26
N PRO A 18 25.50 -4.68 -12.73
CA PRO A 18 26.07 -4.04 -13.92
C PRO A 18 25.43 -4.52 -15.23
N ASN A 19 24.78 -5.70 -15.24
CA ASN A 19 24.20 -6.28 -16.45
C ASN A 19 22.91 -7.07 -16.18
N GLU A 20 22.13 -7.35 -17.22
CA GLU A 20 20.87 -8.10 -17.11
C GLU A 20 21.06 -9.50 -16.50
N LYS A 21 22.17 -10.18 -16.83
CA LYS A 21 22.47 -11.51 -16.29
C LYS A 21 22.57 -11.49 -14.77
N SER A 22 23.31 -10.53 -14.21
CA SER A 22 23.45 -10.37 -12.75
C SER A 22 22.11 -10.09 -12.07
N CYS A 23 21.23 -9.30 -12.70
CA CYS A 23 19.89 -9.03 -12.18
C CYS A 23 19.03 -10.31 -12.15
N HIS A 24 19.04 -11.06 -13.25
CA HIS A 24 18.27 -12.29 -13.39
C HIS A 24 18.76 -13.39 -12.44
N GLN A 25 20.07 -13.53 -12.28
CA GLN A 25 20.67 -14.49 -11.34
C GLN A 25 20.33 -14.15 -9.89
N TYR A 26 20.35 -12.87 -9.52
CA TYR A 26 19.92 -12.43 -8.19
C TYR A 26 18.42 -12.69 -7.94
N LEU A 27 17.57 -12.48 -8.95
CA LEU A 27 16.16 -12.86 -8.82
C LEU A 27 15.98 -14.36 -8.66
N ALA A 28 16.72 -15.15 -9.43
CA ALA A 28 16.70 -16.60 -9.35
C ALA A 28 17.14 -17.09 -7.97
N SER A 29 18.23 -16.54 -7.40
CA SER A 29 18.72 -16.93 -6.07
C SER A 29 17.74 -16.57 -4.94
N ARG A 30 17.01 -15.46 -5.09
CA ARG A 30 15.96 -15.09 -4.12
C ARG A 30 14.69 -15.93 -4.28
N ARG A 31 14.36 -16.32 -5.51
CA ARG A 31 13.15 -17.09 -5.82
C ARG A 31 13.28 -18.57 -5.43
N TRP A 32 14.43 -19.17 -5.73
CA TRP A 32 14.73 -20.57 -5.47
C TRP A 32 15.84 -20.66 -4.43
N SER A 33 15.59 -20.04 -3.27
CA SER A 33 16.56 -19.96 -2.17
C SER A 33 16.83 -21.31 -1.50
N ASP A 34 15.89 -22.24 -1.62
CA ASP A 34 15.99 -23.65 -1.24
C ASP A 34 16.70 -24.53 -2.27
N GLY A 35 17.14 -23.95 -3.40
CA GLY A 35 17.78 -24.65 -4.50
C GLY A 35 16.83 -25.39 -5.44
N VAL A 36 15.51 -25.34 -5.19
CA VAL A 36 14.52 -26.06 -6.00
C VAL A 36 13.91 -25.13 -7.07
N MET A 37 14.10 -25.47 -8.35
CA MET A 37 13.63 -24.67 -9.48
C MET A 37 12.16 -24.95 -9.82
N TYR A 38 11.25 -24.47 -8.98
CA TYR A 38 9.81 -24.58 -9.21
C TYR A 38 9.38 -23.92 -10.52
N CYS A 39 8.65 -24.68 -11.33
CA CYS A 39 8.07 -24.22 -12.59
C CYS A 39 6.98 -23.17 -12.33
N PRO A 40 7.02 -22.01 -13.02
CA PRO A 40 6.02 -20.96 -12.84
C PRO A 40 4.75 -21.14 -13.69
N HIS A 41 4.67 -22.18 -14.53
CA HIS A 41 3.55 -22.37 -15.45
C HIS A 41 2.40 -23.11 -14.76
N ASN A 42 1.19 -22.55 -14.87
CA ASN A 42 -0.03 -23.17 -14.33
C ASN A 42 -0.18 -24.63 -14.80
N GLY A 43 -0.52 -25.51 -13.86
CA GLY A 43 -0.70 -26.94 -14.12
C GLY A 43 0.59 -27.77 -14.19
N CYS A 44 1.75 -27.19 -13.84
CA CYS A 44 3.02 -27.90 -13.83
C CYS A 44 3.73 -27.79 -12.48
N ASN A 45 3.94 -28.93 -11.80
CA ASN A 45 4.65 -29.02 -10.52
C ASN A 45 6.12 -29.42 -10.69
N GLY A 46 6.75 -29.06 -11.81
CA GLY A 46 8.15 -29.38 -12.07
C GLY A 46 9.08 -28.66 -11.09
N THR A 47 10.03 -29.39 -10.51
CA THR A 47 11.00 -28.89 -9.51
C THR A 47 12.41 -28.72 -10.06
N GLN A 48 12.61 -29.03 -11.34
CA GLN A 48 13.91 -28.98 -12.00
C GLN A 48 13.79 -28.31 -13.37
N ALA A 49 14.87 -27.62 -13.77
CA ALA A 49 14.99 -27.00 -15.07
C ALA A 49 16.41 -27.13 -15.65
N TYR A 50 16.50 -27.06 -16.97
CA TYR A 50 17.75 -26.81 -17.66
C TYR A 50 18.03 -25.30 -17.66
N VAL A 51 19.25 -24.92 -17.32
CA VAL A 51 19.73 -23.53 -17.35
C VAL A 51 20.44 -23.29 -18.68
N PHE A 52 20.06 -22.24 -19.39
CA PHE A 52 20.74 -21.86 -20.64
C PHE A 52 22.06 -21.15 -20.35
N ALA A 53 22.97 -21.14 -21.33
CA ALA A 53 24.29 -20.52 -21.20
C ALA A 53 24.24 -19.01 -20.86
N ASP A 54 23.17 -18.33 -21.25
CA ASP A 54 22.95 -16.92 -20.90
C ASP A 54 22.70 -16.69 -19.39
N GLY A 55 22.32 -17.74 -18.65
CA GLY A 55 21.97 -17.64 -17.23
C GLY A 55 20.67 -16.88 -16.95
N ILE A 56 19.85 -16.64 -17.98
CA ILE A 56 18.60 -15.87 -17.92
C ILE A 56 17.39 -16.78 -18.17
N ARG A 57 17.53 -17.70 -19.13
CA ARG A 57 16.47 -18.60 -19.57
C ARG A 57 16.58 -19.97 -18.90
N TYR A 58 15.43 -20.48 -18.50
CA TYR A 58 15.26 -21.80 -17.89
C TYR A 58 14.24 -22.59 -18.68
N LYS A 59 14.46 -23.91 -18.85
CA LYS A 59 13.49 -24.82 -19.47
C LYS A 59 13.07 -25.88 -18.46
N CYS A 60 11.78 -25.90 -18.13
CA CYS A 60 11.24 -26.89 -17.19
C CYS A 60 11.51 -28.32 -17.69
N LYS A 61 11.97 -29.22 -16.81
CA LYS A 61 12.15 -30.63 -17.20
C LYS A 61 10.83 -31.37 -17.37
N CYS A 62 9.77 -30.96 -16.66
CA CYS A 62 8.43 -31.55 -16.74
C CYS A 62 7.66 -31.08 -17.99
N CYS A 63 7.23 -29.80 -18.03
CA CYS A 63 6.38 -29.30 -19.13
C CYS A 63 7.17 -28.81 -20.37
N LYS A 64 8.52 -28.84 -20.34
CA LYS A 64 9.41 -28.38 -21.42
C LYS A 64 9.25 -26.91 -21.85
N ARG A 65 8.40 -26.13 -21.17
CA ARG A 65 8.21 -24.69 -21.45
C ARG A 65 9.39 -23.88 -20.92
N LEU A 66 9.70 -22.79 -21.64
CA LEU A 66 10.69 -21.81 -21.25
C LEU A 66 10.11 -20.82 -20.24
N TYR A 67 10.96 -20.33 -19.34
CA TYR A 67 10.65 -19.24 -18.44
C TYR A 67 11.93 -18.50 -18.04
N THR A 68 11.77 -17.36 -17.39
CA THR A 68 12.88 -16.60 -16.80
C THR A 68 12.61 -16.38 -15.31
N ALA A 69 13.59 -15.86 -14.58
CA ALA A 69 13.39 -15.46 -13.19
C ALA A 69 12.22 -14.44 -13.02
N LYS A 70 11.84 -13.71 -14.08
CA LYS A 70 10.73 -12.74 -14.11
C LYS A 70 9.35 -13.37 -14.30
N THR A 71 9.23 -14.62 -14.75
CA THR A 71 7.94 -15.25 -15.08
C THR A 71 7.08 -15.43 -13.82
N GLY A 72 5.84 -14.95 -13.81
CA GLY A 72 4.99 -14.91 -12.62
C GLY A 72 5.34 -13.80 -11.62
N THR A 73 6.13 -12.80 -12.01
CA THR A 73 6.43 -11.62 -11.17
C THR A 73 5.85 -10.36 -11.79
N PHE A 74 5.80 -9.26 -11.03
CA PHE A 74 5.38 -7.96 -11.55
C PHE A 74 6.27 -7.42 -12.70
N MET A 75 7.44 -8.01 -12.95
CA MET A 75 8.31 -7.67 -14.08
C MET A 75 8.04 -8.52 -15.34
N GLU A 76 7.11 -9.47 -15.28
CA GLU A 76 6.80 -10.37 -16.38
C GLU A 76 6.31 -9.63 -17.63
N ALA A 77 6.66 -10.16 -18.80
CA ALA A 77 6.29 -9.64 -20.13
C ALA A 77 6.73 -8.18 -20.38
N SER A 78 7.64 -7.64 -19.56
CA SER A 78 8.20 -6.30 -19.76
C SER A 78 9.50 -6.36 -20.58
N LYS A 79 9.60 -5.48 -21.57
CA LYS A 79 10.84 -5.20 -22.31
C LYS A 79 11.78 -4.24 -21.56
N ILE A 80 11.38 -3.77 -20.38
CA ILE A 80 12.18 -2.87 -19.56
C ILE A 80 13.28 -3.69 -18.89
N SER A 81 14.50 -3.13 -18.88
CA SER A 81 15.66 -3.72 -18.19
C SER A 81 15.35 -3.97 -16.71
N THR A 82 15.74 -5.14 -16.21
CA THR A 82 15.54 -5.58 -14.83
C THR A 82 16.27 -4.66 -13.85
N MET A 83 17.40 -4.08 -14.24
CA MET A 83 18.12 -3.07 -13.45
C MET A 83 17.26 -1.83 -13.16
N LYS A 84 16.53 -1.31 -14.16
CA LYS A 84 15.59 -0.18 -13.96
C LYS A 84 14.45 -0.54 -13.03
N TRP A 85 13.97 -1.79 -13.05
CA TRP A 85 12.97 -2.27 -12.08
C TRP A 85 13.53 -2.28 -10.66
N PHE A 86 14.78 -2.69 -10.45
CA PHE A 86 15.42 -2.67 -9.14
C PHE A 86 15.62 -1.26 -8.61
N VAL A 87 16.11 -0.35 -9.44
CA VAL A 87 16.25 1.07 -9.07
C VAL A 87 14.89 1.68 -8.73
N ALA A 88 13.87 1.41 -9.54
CA ALA A 88 12.51 1.87 -9.26
C ALA A 88 11.97 1.29 -7.95
N LEU A 89 12.18 -0.01 -7.69
CA LEU A 89 11.75 -0.64 -6.45
C LEU A 89 12.46 -0.04 -5.23
N TYR A 90 13.79 0.15 -5.32
CA TYR A 90 14.58 0.80 -4.28
C TYR A 90 14.05 2.21 -3.97
N LEU A 91 13.82 3.03 -5.00
CA LEU A 91 13.30 4.40 -4.83
C LEU A 91 11.90 4.44 -4.20
N VAL A 92 11.04 3.51 -4.56
CA VAL A 92 9.67 3.40 -4.01
C VAL A 92 9.71 2.96 -2.54
N LEU A 93 10.60 2.03 -2.17
CA LEU A 93 10.73 1.54 -0.80
C LEU A 93 11.43 2.54 0.14
N HIS A 94 12.42 3.30 -0.36
CA HIS A 94 13.18 4.24 0.47
C HIS A 94 12.51 5.60 0.70
N LYS A 95 11.68 6.08 -0.23
CA LYS A 95 11.03 7.40 -0.14
C LYS A 95 9.55 7.28 0.19
N LYS A 96 8.98 8.29 0.87
CA LYS A 96 7.53 8.44 1.07
C LYS A 96 6.84 8.83 -0.25
N GLY A 97 6.79 7.88 -1.19
CA GLY A 97 6.16 8.02 -2.51
C GLY A 97 7.04 8.68 -3.57
N VAL A 98 6.98 8.16 -4.80
CA VAL A 98 7.68 8.69 -5.98
C VAL A 98 6.67 9.00 -7.09
N SER A 99 6.77 10.20 -7.66
CA SER A 99 5.99 10.63 -8.83
C SER A 99 6.48 9.92 -10.11
N SER A 100 5.59 9.61 -11.04
CA SER A 100 6.00 9.01 -12.33
C SER A 100 6.91 9.93 -13.15
N ILE A 101 6.74 11.25 -13.02
CA ILE A 101 7.61 12.23 -13.69
C ILE A 101 9.02 12.16 -13.08
N GLN A 102 9.12 12.13 -11.75
CA GLN A 102 10.41 12.04 -11.08
C GLN A 102 11.11 10.72 -11.42
N LEU A 103 10.39 9.59 -11.30
CA LEU A 103 10.94 8.28 -11.62
C LEU A 103 11.45 8.23 -13.07
N SER A 104 10.72 8.83 -14.02
CA SER A 104 11.12 8.84 -15.43
C SER A 104 12.48 9.49 -15.67
N LYS A 105 12.78 10.57 -14.91
CA LYS A 105 14.08 11.24 -14.93
C LYS A 105 15.15 10.37 -14.26
N ASP A 106 14.83 9.77 -13.12
CA ASP A 106 15.79 8.98 -12.33
C ASP A 106 16.26 7.71 -13.08
N ILE A 107 15.38 7.03 -13.82
CA ILE A 107 15.72 5.77 -14.54
C ILE A 107 15.92 5.95 -16.05
N GLY A 108 15.83 7.19 -16.56
CA GLY A 108 15.98 7.51 -17.98
C GLY A 108 14.97 6.75 -18.85
N THR A 109 13.67 7.01 -18.64
CA THR A 109 12.58 6.44 -19.46
C THR A 109 11.51 7.47 -19.73
N THR A 110 10.53 7.14 -20.59
CA THR A 110 9.36 8.01 -20.76
C THR A 110 8.50 8.01 -19.48
N GLN A 111 7.77 9.10 -19.25
CA GLN A 111 6.82 9.19 -18.13
C GLN A 111 5.77 8.07 -18.17
N LYS A 112 5.31 7.65 -19.37
CA LYS A 112 4.37 6.54 -19.55
C LYS A 112 4.96 5.22 -19.06
N THR A 113 6.22 4.94 -19.37
CA THR A 113 6.95 3.75 -18.91
C THR A 113 7.15 3.78 -17.39
N ALA A 114 7.55 4.91 -16.84
CA ALA A 114 7.72 5.07 -15.39
C ALA A 114 6.39 4.92 -14.63
N TRP A 115 5.29 5.44 -15.19
CA TRP A 115 3.96 5.23 -14.64
C TRP A 115 3.57 3.75 -14.64
N PHE A 116 3.81 3.03 -15.74
CA PHE A 116 3.57 1.58 -15.82
C PHE A 116 4.35 0.80 -14.77
N ILE A 117 5.63 1.14 -14.55
CA ILE A 117 6.47 0.54 -13.50
C ILE A 117 5.87 0.78 -12.12
N LEU A 118 5.52 2.04 -11.80
CA LEU A 118 4.97 2.41 -10.50
C LEU A 118 3.66 1.68 -10.20
N GLN A 119 2.77 1.56 -11.18
CA GLN A 119 1.50 0.86 -10.98
C GLN A 119 1.73 -0.60 -10.59
N ARG A 120 2.62 -1.31 -11.29
CA ARG A 120 2.94 -2.71 -10.98
C ARG A 120 3.60 -2.90 -9.63
N ILE A 121 4.54 -2.02 -9.26
CA ILE A 121 5.18 -2.06 -7.94
C ILE A 121 4.14 -1.81 -6.84
N ARG A 122 3.32 -0.76 -6.97
CA ARG A 122 2.30 -0.40 -5.99
C ARG A 122 1.27 -1.51 -5.81
N GLU A 123 0.80 -2.11 -6.91
CA GLU A 123 -0.14 -3.24 -6.85
C GLU A 123 0.47 -4.42 -6.07
N THR A 124 1.76 -4.69 -6.28
CA THR A 124 2.46 -5.75 -5.54
C THR A 124 2.57 -5.44 -4.05
N CYS A 125 2.82 -4.17 -3.68
CA CYS A 125 2.86 -3.74 -2.29
C CYS A 125 1.47 -3.70 -1.63
N SER A 126 0.40 -3.51 -2.40
CA SER A 126 -0.98 -3.50 -1.92
C SER A 126 -1.53 -4.89 -1.56
N ASN A 127 -0.85 -5.97 -1.98
CA ASN A 127 -1.28 -7.35 -1.74
C ASN A 127 -0.93 -7.88 -0.33
N GLU A 128 -0.24 -7.10 0.50
CA GLU A 128 -0.17 -7.40 1.93
C GLU A 128 -1.54 -7.14 2.56
N ALA A 129 -2.00 -8.06 3.43
CA ALA A 129 -3.27 -7.87 4.14
C ALA A 129 -3.25 -6.48 4.80
N PRO A 130 -4.18 -5.58 4.46
CA PRO A 130 -4.06 -4.18 4.83
C PRO A 130 -4.10 -4.08 6.35
N GLU A 131 -2.93 -3.83 6.95
CA GLU A 131 -2.73 -3.83 8.39
C GLU A 131 -3.83 -2.98 9.06
N GLN A 132 -4.63 -3.60 9.93
CA GLN A 132 -5.80 -2.95 10.51
C GLN A 132 -5.40 -1.69 11.29
N LEU A 133 -6.26 -0.68 11.26
CA LEU A 133 -6.09 0.50 12.11
C LEU A 133 -6.44 0.13 13.56
N GLU A 134 -5.73 0.69 14.54
CA GLU A 134 -5.96 0.42 15.96
C GLU A 134 -5.94 1.69 16.82
N GLY A 135 -6.52 1.62 18.01
CA GLY A 135 -6.60 2.75 18.94
C GLY A 135 -7.77 3.68 18.62
N THR A 136 -7.54 4.99 18.55
CA THR A 136 -8.59 5.98 18.27
C THR A 136 -8.61 6.34 16.79
N ILE A 137 -9.71 5.99 16.12
CA ILE A 137 -9.91 6.18 14.69
C ILE A 137 -10.96 7.24 14.45
N ALA A 138 -10.60 8.32 13.77
CA ALA A 138 -11.55 9.27 13.21
C ALA A 138 -12.06 8.72 11.87
N THR A 139 -13.38 8.66 11.70
CA THR A 139 -14.01 8.27 10.44
C THR A 139 -14.92 9.39 9.97
N ASP A 140 -14.88 9.64 8.67
CA ASP A 140 -15.66 10.69 8.01
C ASP A 140 -15.87 10.31 6.54
N GLU A 141 -16.88 10.89 5.90
CA GLU A 141 -17.12 10.74 4.47
C GLU A 141 -17.12 12.08 3.76
N THR A 142 -16.50 12.09 2.59
CA THR A 142 -16.45 13.27 1.74
C THR A 142 -16.99 12.95 0.36
N PHE A 143 -17.53 13.96 -0.32
CA PHE A 143 -18.12 13.81 -1.64
C PHE A 143 -17.23 14.50 -2.67
N VAL A 144 -16.54 13.71 -3.49
CA VAL A 144 -15.60 14.17 -4.49
C VAL A 144 -16.30 14.31 -5.84
N GLY A 145 -16.19 15.49 -6.46
CA GLY A 145 -16.76 15.78 -7.76
C GLY A 145 -16.73 17.26 -8.12
N GLY A 146 -16.84 17.56 -9.43
CA GLY A 146 -16.86 18.93 -9.93
C GLY A 146 -18.13 19.68 -9.51
N LYS A 147 -18.01 20.99 -9.27
CA LYS A 147 -19.16 21.85 -8.96
C LYS A 147 -20.10 21.89 -10.17
N ASN A 148 -21.40 21.64 -9.95
CA ASN A 148 -22.39 21.64 -11.04
C ASN A 148 -22.44 22.96 -11.82
N LYS A 149 -22.17 24.11 -11.17
CA LYS A 149 -22.10 25.42 -11.83
C LYS A 149 -20.99 25.54 -12.88
N ASN A 150 -19.90 24.78 -12.74
CA ASN A 150 -18.75 24.79 -13.66
C ASN A 150 -18.91 23.78 -14.82
N ARG A 151 -20.02 23.04 -14.87
CA ARG A 151 -20.28 22.07 -15.94
C ARG A 151 -20.89 22.75 -17.17
N HIS A 152 -20.60 22.21 -18.35
CA HIS A 152 -21.31 22.55 -19.58
C HIS A 152 -22.82 22.29 -19.41
N HIS A 153 -23.64 23.07 -20.11
CA HIS A 153 -25.10 23.09 -19.93
C HIS A 153 -25.75 21.69 -20.05
N ASP A 154 -25.30 20.89 -21.01
CA ASP A 154 -25.75 19.52 -21.29
C ASP A 154 -25.32 18.48 -20.23
N LYS A 155 -24.27 18.78 -19.45
CA LYS A 155 -23.75 17.92 -18.38
C LYS A 155 -24.19 18.34 -16.98
N LYS A 156 -25.00 19.40 -16.87
CA LYS A 156 -25.54 19.87 -15.60
C LYS A 156 -26.59 18.90 -15.07
N VAL A 157 -26.46 18.55 -13.79
CA VAL A 157 -27.45 17.71 -13.12
C VAL A 157 -28.59 18.60 -12.62
N LYS A 158 -29.81 18.30 -13.06
CA LYS A 158 -31.02 19.01 -12.64
C LYS A 158 -31.17 18.91 -11.12
N GLN A 159 -31.63 20.00 -10.49
CA GLN A 159 -31.83 20.07 -9.04
C GLN A 159 -30.58 19.70 -8.22
N SER A 160 -29.38 19.96 -8.76
CA SER A 160 -28.11 19.87 -8.02
C SER A 160 -27.57 21.30 -7.83
N GLN A 161 -27.96 21.92 -6.72
CA GLN A 161 -27.55 23.28 -6.33
C GLN A 161 -26.82 23.25 -4.97
N GLY A 162 -25.98 24.25 -4.71
CA GLY A 162 -25.30 24.41 -3.42
C GLY A 162 -24.48 23.18 -2.98
N ARG A 163 -24.80 22.62 -1.81
CA ARG A 163 -24.13 21.47 -1.18
C ARG A 163 -24.63 20.09 -1.66
N SER A 164 -25.44 20.03 -2.71
CA SER A 164 -25.92 18.77 -3.30
C SER A 164 -24.77 17.81 -3.64
N PHE A 165 -25.00 16.52 -3.39
CA PHE A 165 -24.07 15.42 -3.64
C PHE A 165 -24.62 14.34 -4.58
N LYS A 166 -25.75 14.61 -5.26
CA LYS A 166 -26.42 13.67 -6.19
C LYS A 166 -25.49 13.10 -7.27
N ASP A 167 -24.53 13.89 -7.72
CA ASP A 167 -23.61 13.59 -8.81
C ASP A 167 -22.15 13.49 -8.37
N LYS A 168 -21.92 13.34 -7.06
CA LYS A 168 -20.59 13.23 -6.47
C LYS A 168 -20.31 11.80 -6.04
N THR A 169 -19.05 11.41 -6.09
CA THR A 169 -18.60 10.11 -5.60
C THR A 169 -18.33 10.21 -4.10
N PRO A 170 -19.00 9.42 -3.25
CA PRO A 170 -18.68 9.38 -1.84
C PRO A 170 -17.37 8.62 -1.61
N VAL A 171 -16.53 9.17 -0.74
CA VAL A 171 -15.25 8.62 -0.32
C VAL A 171 -15.25 8.56 1.19
N LEU A 172 -15.14 7.35 1.74
CA LEU A 172 -15.00 7.10 3.17
C LEU A 172 -13.52 7.22 3.55
N GLY A 173 -13.20 8.06 4.54
CA GLY A 173 -11.87 8.20 5.12
C GLY A 173 -11.83 7.67 6.54
N LEU A 174 -10.81 6.89 6.87
CA LEU A 174 -10.51 6.43 8.23
C LEU A 174 -9.08 6.84 8.58
N MET A 175 -8.92 7.64 9.63
CA MET A 175 -7.65 8.14 10.10
C MET A 175 -7.38 7.65 11.52
N GLN A 176 -6.27 6.93 11.69
CA GLN A 176 -5.74 6.66 13.02
C GLN A 176 -5.12 7.95 13.56
N THR A 177 -5.71 8.45 14.64
CA THR A 177 -5.21 9.65 15.33
C THR A 177 -3.97 9.31 16.15
N GLU A 178 -2.98 10.20 16.13
CA GLU A 178 -1.70 9.97 16.81
C GLU A 178 -1.89 9.91 18.33
N GLN A 179 -1.36 8.86 18.97
CA GLN A 179 -1.22 8.84 20.41
C GLN A 179 -0.10 9.80 20.81
N ARG A 180 -0.45 10.82 21.61
CA ARG A 180 0.50 11.80 22.17
C ARG A 180 0.89 11.29 23.54
N HIS A 181 2.17 10.97 23.72
CA HIS A 181 2.71 10.63 25.03
C HIS A 181 3.38 11.87 25.64
N TYR A 182 3.07 12.11 26.91
CA TYR A 182 3.71 13.15 27.69
C TYR A 182 4.78 12.50 28.56
N ILE A 183 6.05 12.85 28.33
CA ILE A 183 7.14 12.40 29.20
C ILE A 183 7.44 13.52 30.20
N LYS A 184 7.39 13.18 31.49
CA LYS A 184 7.84 14.06 32.56
C LYS A 184 9.32 13.79 32.83
N ARG A 185 10.16 14.81 32.72
CA ARG A 185 11.60 14.75 33.03
C ARG A 185 11.99 15.86 33.97
N GLU A 186 12.92 15.61 34.89
CA GLU A 186 13.45 16.67 35.73
C GLU A 186 14.16 17.74 34.90
N HIS A 187 13.91 19.00 35.26
CA HIS A 187 14.45 20.14 34.56
C HIS A 187 15.95 20.26 34.85
N LYS A 188 16.79 19.99 33.85
CA LYS A 188 18.26 19.96 34.00
C LYS A 188 18.88 21.23 34.61
N VAL A 189 18.23 22.38 34.42
CA VAL A 189 18.73 23.70 34.88
C VAL A 189 18.12 24.15 36.22
N ILE A 190 16.95 23.64 36.62
CA ILE A 190 16.22 24.14 37.79
C ILE A 190 15.83 22.96 38.66
N ALA A 191 16.57 22.75 39.75
CA ALA A 191 16.32 21.68 40.71
C ALA A 191 14.88 21.77 41.25
N GLY A 192 14.17 20.64 41.26
CA GLY A 192 12.80 20.52 41.77
C GLY A 192 11.67 20.89 40.79
N ARG A 193 11.98 21.28 39.54
CA ARG A 193 10.95 21.46 38.49
C ARG A 193 10.97 20.32 37.47
N THR A 194 9.81 20.00 36.92
CA THR A 194 9.64 18.96 35.89
C THR A 194 9.26 19.60 34.56
N VAL A 195 9.91 19.19 33.46
CA VAL A 195 9.52 19.52 32.09
C VAL A 195 8.58 18.43 31.59
N ILE A 196 7.47 18.84 30.98
CA ILE A 196 6.56 17.95 30.25
C ILE A 196 6.91 18.07 28.77
N GLU A 197 7.52 17.04 28.20
CA GLU A 197 7.80 16.97 26.77
C GLU A 197 6.68 16.20 26.07
N LYS A 198 6.19 16.75 24.97
CA LYS A 198 5.20 16.09 24.11
C LYS A 198 5.93 15.28 23.05
N ILE A 199 5.76 13.96 23.09
CA ILE A 199 6.31 13.06 22.08
C ILE A 199 5.16 12.50 21.24
N ILE A 200 5.33 12.61 19.92
CA ILE A 200 4.43 12.00 18.94
C ILE A 200 5.05 10.64 18.59
N ASP A 201 4.40 9.56 18.99
CA ASP A 201 5.02 8.24 18.98
C ASP A 201 4.83 7.49 17.65
N LYS A 202 3.85 7.90 16.83
CA LYS A 202 3.56 7.27 15.52
C LYS A 202 3.07 8.28 14.48
N HIS A 203 3.40 8.01 13.22
CA HIS A 203 2.81 8.71 12.08
C HIS A 203 1.31 8.42 11.94
N ALA A 204 0.50 9.44 11.62
CA ALA A 204 -0.90 9.25 11.27
C ALA A 204 -1.07 8.28 10.08
N ARG A 205 -1.98 7.31 10.23
CA ARG A 205 -2.32 6.33 9.18
C ARG A 205 -3.71 6.65 8.62
N LEU A 206 -3.81 6.81 7.31
CA LEU A 206 -5.05 7.14 6.61
C LEU A 206 -5.40 6.02 5.62
N LYS A 207 -6.67 5.60 5.62
CA LYS A 207 -7.23 4.70 4.61
C LYS A 207 -8.47 5.35 4.00
N CYS A 208 -8.54 5.38 2.67
CA CYS A 208 -9.66 5.96 1.94
C CYS A 208 -10.28 4.93 0.99
N PHE A 209 -11.61 4.89 0.93
CA PHE A 209 -12.36 3.98 0.10
C PHE A 209 -13.40 4.75 -0.71
N THR A 210 -13.42 4.56 -2.03
CA THR A 210 -14.54 4.98 -2.86
C THR A 210 -15.71 4.05 -2.58
N VAL A 211 -16.84 4.59 -2.11
CA VAL A 211 -18.02 3.80 -1.75
C VAL A 211 -19.18 4.10 -2.68
N ALA A 212 -20.10 3.16 -2.83
CA ALA A 212 -21.28 3.36 -3.68
C ALA A 212 -22.28 4.35 -3.07
N ASN A 213 -22.37 4.40 -1.74
CA ASN A 213 -23.26 5.28 -0.99
C ASN A 213 -22.79 5.38 0.48
N THR A 214 -23.35 6.33 1.22
CA THR A 214 -23.03 6.59 2.64
C THR A 214 -23.99 5.91 3.62
N LYS A 215 -24.67 4.84 3.20
CA LYS A 215 -25.60 4.10 4.08
C LYS A 215 -24.84 3.15 5.01
N THR A 216 -25.47 2.86 6.15
CA THR A 216 -25.01 1.90 7.17
C THR A 216 -24.51 0.57 6.56
N GLY A 217 -25.28 -0.02 5.64
CA GLY A 217 -24.95 -1.31 5.01
C GLY A 217 -23.68 -1.30 4.15
N THR A 218 -23.25 -0.13 3.69
CA THR A 218 -22.02 0.04 2.89
C THR A 218 -20.82 0.39 3.78
N ILE A 219 -21.01 1.32 4.71
CA ILE A 219 -19.91 1.85 5.54
C ILE A 219 -19.49 0.85 6.62
N GLN A 220 -20.43 0.29 7.39
CA GLN A 220 -20.09 -0.51 8.57
C GLN A 220 -19.24 -1.76 8.26
N PRO A 221 -19.50 -2.53 7.17
CA PRO A 221 -18.65 -3.66 6.81
C PRO A 221 -17.20 -3.25 6.52
N ILE A 222 -17.01 -2.11 5.84
CA ILE A 222 -15.68 -1.58 5.52
C ILE A 222 -14.94 -1.24 6.82
N VAL A 223 -15.59 -0.48 7.70
CA VAL A 223 -15.01 -0.08 8.99
C VAL A 223 -14.62 -1.31 9.82
N ARG A 224 -15.49 -2.33 9.93
CA ARG A 224 -15.20 -3.57 10.69
C ARG A 224 -14.06 -4.40 10.12
N ASN A 225 -13.86 -4.39 8.80
CA ASN A 225 -12.75 -5.09 8.16
C ASN A 225 -11.42 -4.34 8.35
N VAL A 226 -11.49 -3.01 8.36
CA VAL A 226 -10.31 -2.13 8.33
C VAL A 226 -9.79 -1.79 9.73
N VAL A 227 -10.68 -1.78 10.73
CA VAL A 227 -10.36 -1.39 12.11
C VAL A 227 -10.32 -2.63 13.00
N LYS A 228 -9.28 -2.70 13.84
CA LYS A 228 -9.08 -3.79 14.79
C LYS A 228 -10.17 -3.76 15.88
N PRO A 229 -10.77 -4.91 16.23
CA PRO A 229 -11.69 -5.00 17.36
C PRO A 229 -11.05 -4.46 18.65
N GLY A 230 -11.82 -3.73 19.46
CA GLY A 230 -11.35 -3.02 20.66
C GLY A 230 -10.89 -1.57 20.43
N SER A 231 -10.91 -1.09 19.18
CA SER A 231 -10.61 0.30 18.84
C SER A 231 -11.82 1.22 19.05
N THR A 232 -11.56 2.50 19.32
CA THR A 232 -12.59 3.54 19.49
C THR A 232 -12.79 4.29 18.18
N ILE A 233 -14.04 4.43 17.75
CA ILE A 233 -14.39 5.17 16.53
C ILE A 233 -15.00 6.52 16.91
N VAL A 234 -14.47 7.59 16.31
CA VAL A 234 -14.93 8.97 16.44
C VAL A 234 -15.51 9.40 15.10
N SER A 235 -16.78 9.79 15.10
CA SER A 235 -17.54 10.23 13.91
C SER A 235 -18.49 11.37 14.28
N ASP A 236 -18.95 12.12 13.28
CA ASP A 236 -19.87 13.26 13.40
C ASP A 236 -21.35 12.83 13.53
N GLU A 237 -21.69 12.00 14.51
CA GLU A 237 -23.07 11.58 14.87
C GLU A 237 -24.02 11.13 13.73
N TRP A 238 -23.54 10.96 12.49
CA TRP A 238 -24.38 10.51 11.39
C TRP A 238 -24.87 9.09 11.68
N SER A 239 -26.17 8.87 11.53
CA SER A 239 -26.89 7.60 11.63
C SER A 239 -26.22 6.39 10.97
N ALA A 240 -25.40 6.58 9.93
CA ALA A 240 -24.63 5.49 9.32
C ALA A 240 -23.62 4.85 10.30
N TYR A 241 -23.07 5.65 11.23
CA TYR A 241 -22.10 5.24 12.25
C TYR A 241 -22.73 4.78 13.56
N THR A 242 -24.04 4.93 13.72
CA THR A 242 -24.74 4.45 14.91
C THR A 242 -24.51 2.94 15.09
N GLY A 243 -23.96 2.56 16.25
CA GLY A 243 -23.59 1.18 16.57
C GLY A 243 -22.12 0.82 16.33
N LEU A 244 -21.26 1.77 15.91
CA LEU A 244 -19.82 1.58 15.74
C LEU A 244 -18.95 2.14 16.88
N LYS A 245 -19.53 2.71 17.95
CA LYS A 245 -18.79 3.41 19.03
C LYS A 245 -17.62 2.59 19.61
N CYS A 246 -17.84 1.29 19.83
CA CYS A 246 -16.80 0.34 20.21
C CYS A 246 -16.98 -0.94 19.37
N LEU A 247 -15.95 -1.34 18.63
CA LEU A 247 -15.99 -2.62 17.92
C LEU A 247 -15.73 -3.76 18.92
N PRO A 248 -16.69 -4.67 19.16
CA PRO A 248 -16.52 -5.72 20.15
C PRO A 248 -15.37 -6.65 19.74
N ALA A 249 -14.49 -6.99 20.69
CA ALA A 249 -13.48 -8.03 20.50
C ALA A 249 -14.15 -9.34 20.05
N ARG A 250 -13.50 -10.10 19.15
CA ARG A 250 -14.04 -11.39 18.68
C ARG A 250 -14.38 -12.26 19.89
N GLY A 251 -15.64 -12.67 20.02
CA GLY A 251 -16.15 -13.50 21.12
C GLY A 251 -17.13 -12.81 22.07
N CYS A 252 -17.28 -11.49 22.03
CA CYS A 252 -18.22 -10.79 22.91
C CYS A 252 -19.65 -10.85 22.36
N ARG A 253 -20.45 -11.82 22.82
CA ARG A 253 -21.89 -11.89 22.53
C ARG A 253 -22.61 -10.81 23.33
N SER A 254 -23.22 -9.89 22.61
CA SER A 254 -24.29 -8.96 23.03
C SER A 254 -24.80 -9.15 24.48
N ARG A 255 -24.21 -8.43 25.45
CA ARG A 255 -24.87 -7.95 26.68
C ARG A 255 -23.94 -7.14 27.58
N GLU A 256 -22.62 -7.28 27.44
CA GLU A 256 -21.69 -6.38 28.11
C GLU A 256 -21.51 -5.13 27.26
N ARG A 257 -22.18 -4.06 27.69
CA ARG A 257 -21.86 -2.70 27.26
C ARG A 257 -20.38 -2.50 27.58
N ALA A 258 -19.53 -2.53 26.55
CA ALA A 258 -18.25 -1.88 26.64
C ALA A 258 -18.55 -0.42 26.98
N ILE A 259 -18.34 -0.06 28.24
CA ILE A 259 -18.35 1.33 28.68
C ILE A 259 -17.19 1.98 27.93
N CYS A 260 -17.53 2.77 26.91
CA CYS A 260 -16.68 3.83 26.39
C CYS A 260 -16.77 5.03 27.33
#